data_AF-A0A7S4HU72-F1
#
_entry.id   AF-A0A7S4HU72-F1
#
_cell.length_a   1.000
_cell.length_b   1.000
_cell.length_c   1.000
_cell.angle_alpha   90.00
_cell.angle_beta   90.00
_cell.angle_gamma   90.00
#
_symmetry.space_group_name_H-M   'P 1'
#
loop_
_entity.id
_entity.type
_entity.pdbx_description
1 polymer ?
#
loop_
_entity_poly.entity_id
_entity_poly.type
_entity_poly.pdbx_seq_one_letter_code
_entity_poly.pdbx_strand_id
1 'polypeptide(L)'
;KHISEKHSHATETDCRVTLEHIDSIPESSEKTILQCLFDITHNQTFDSSTLESQLIKEDLLTSLAKKVIQSLQSCSNDMTTARNKLIKLLAEVRPLDIAETQYLVDKTIEASKLIQGQEIVLFVGPTGAGKTTTILFLSGAELVLEQYEYAPGKSVPHITAKEPLKYEAMRPLKTSPLSKSETRYIYPISIPVRDIIPGASGNITFCDAAGSGDLAGAEVDIANTVGLVNALAKCNSVKIVCLVSYVGMGSRSEGITDIAHLLSELLPDIKSRLPSISYCFTKFQPDFKLTDRLVEVRTTMNNRDVVDPAVDAILNDMIKKTRNRESLFLLNPLTDSPEDFVQELLDQEPIKYPDSAFSIAIGKETRATIQKQ
;
A
#
# COMPACT_ATOMS: atom_id res chain seq x y z
N LYS A 1 14.35 -35.09 5.52
CA LYS A 1 13.75 -34.20 6.55
C LYS A 1 13.98 -32.71 6.24
N HIS A 2 14.18 -32.31 4.98
CA HIS A 2 14.39 -30.90 4.58
C HIS A 2 13.82 -30.60 3.18
N ILE A 3 12.62 -31.11 2.88
CA ILE A 3 11.86 -30.78 1.66
C ILE A 3 10.37 -30.74 2.00
N SER A 4 9.92 -29.83 2.87
CA SER A 4 8.48 -29.65 3.12
C SER A 4 8.01 -28.22 3.43
N GLU A 5 8.77 -27.17 3.11
CA GLU A 5 8.38 -25.80 3.51
C GLU A 5 8.46 -24.73 2.40
N LYS A 6 8.64 -25.09 1.12
CA LYS A 6 8.91 -24.08 0.06
C LYS A 6 7.75 -23.74 -0.88
N HIS A 7 6.50 -24.06 -0.56
CA HIS A 7 5.34 -23.68 -1.39
C HIS A 7 4.17 -22.99 -0.64
N SER A 8 4.38 -22.42 0.57
CA SER A 8 3.26 -21.92 1.39
C SER A 8 2.83 -20.46 1.18
N HIS A 9 3.58 -19.58 0.50
CA HIS A 9 3.26 -18.14 0.57
C HIS A 9 2.35 -17.57 -0.53
N ALA A 10 1.82 -18.41 -1.44
CA ALA A 10 0.87 -17.97 -2.47
C ALA A 10 -0.53 -18.61 -2.36
N THR A 11 -0.81 -19.42 -1.35
CA THR A 11 -2.07 -20.17 -1.20
C THR A 11 -2.81 -19.91 0.11
N GLU A 12 -2.16 -19.26 1.09
CA GLU A 12 -2.72 -19.09 2.43
C GLU A 12 -3.72 -17.93 2.54
N THR A 13 -3.56 -16.88 1.72
CA THR A 13 -4.43 -15.68 1.79
C THR A 13 -5.82 -15.90 1.18
N ASP A 14 -5.95 -16.71 0.13
CA ASP A 14 -7.20 -16.83 -0.62
C ASP A 14 -8.27 -17.67 0.09
N CYS A 15 -7.92 -18.37 1.18
CA CYS A 15 -8.85 -19.16 1.99
C CYS A 15 -8.47 -19.14 3.49
N ARG A 16 -8.29 -17.96 4.10
CA ARG A 16 -8.27 -17.82 5.58
C ARG A 16 -9.67 -17.95 6.21
N VAL A 17 -10.60 -18.61 5.53
CA VAL A 17 -11.97 -18.79 5.96
C VAL A 17 -12.05 -20.12 6.71
N THR A 18 -12.14 -20.05 8.03
CA THR A 18 -12.38 -21.23 8.87
C THR A 18 -13.82 -21.71 8.70
N LEU A 19 -14.09 -22.98 8.95
CA LEU A 19 -15.46 -23.51 8.93
C LEU A 19 -16.38 -22.72 9.89
N GLU A 20 -15.85 -22.33 11.06
CA GLU A 20 -16.54 -21.46 12.02
C GLU A 20 -16.96 -20.12 11.41
N HIS A 21 -16.12 -19.53 10.54
CA HIS A 21 -16.48 -18.31 9.83
C HIS A 21 -17.57 -18.58 8.80
N ILE A 22 -17.48 -19.66 8.02
CA ILE A 22 -18.52 -20.04 7.02
C ILE A 22 -19.87 -20.23 7.71
N ASP A 23 -19.90 -20.91 8.86
CA ASP A 23 -21.11 -21.16 9.62
C ASP A 23 -21.76 -19.89 10.18
N SER A 24 -20.96 -18.83 10.40
CA SER A 24 -21.45 -17.52 10.83
C SER A 24 -22.12 -16.71 9.71
N ILE A 25 -21.88 -17.07 8.45
CA ILE A 25 -22.45 -16.38 7.29
C ILE A 25 -23.92 -16.84 7.11
N PRO A 26 -24.88 -15.92 6.88
CA PRO A 26 -26.24 -16.29 6.54
C PRO A 26 -26.32 -17.19 5.30
N GLU A 27 -27.37 -17.99 5.18
CA GLU A 27 -27.58 -18.84 4.00
C GLU A 27 -27.64 -18.02 2.71
N SER A 28 -26.53 -18.02 1.97
CA SER A 28 -26.31 -17.20 0.79
C SER A 28 -25.48 -17.88 -0.30
N SER A 29 -25.45 -17.30 -1.51
CA SER A 29 -24.56 -17.78 -2.58
C SER A 29 -23.10 -17.68 -2.15
N GLU A 30 -22.72 -16.62 -1.44
CA GLU A 30 -21.38 -16.47 -0.85
C GLU A 30 -21.03 -17.65 0.07
N LYS A 31 -21.90 -17.96 1.05
CA LYS A 31 -21.69 -19.08 1.96
C LYS A 31 -21.52 -20.39 1.20
N THR A 32 -22.38 -20.62 0.21
CA THR A 32 -22.36 -21.85 -0.59
C THR A 32 -21.08 -21.98 -1.40
N ILE A 33 -20.57 -20.89 -1.99
CA ILE A 33 -19.30 -20.88 -2.71
C ILE A 33 -18.13 -21.13 -1.76
N LEU A 34 -18.11 -20.48 -0.60
CA LEU A 34 -17.08 -20.69 0.43
C LEU A 34 -17.06 -22.11 0.95
N GLN A 35 -18.24 -22.72 1.15
CA GLN A 35 -18.34 -24.14 1.52
C GLN A 35 -17.76 -25.04 0.43
N CYS A 36 -18.09 -24.80 -0.84
CA CYS A 36 -17.50 -25.55 -1.95
C CYS A 36 -15.97 -25.41 -2.01
N LEU A 37 -15.44 -24.22 -1.76
CA LEU A 37 -13.98 -23.97 -1.69
C LEU A 37 -13.33 -24.71 -0.51
N PHE A 38 -13.98 -24.71 0.65
CA PHE A 38 -13.56 -25.47 1.83
C PHE A 38 -13.52 -26.97 1.53
N ASP A 39 -14.58 -27.52 0.95
CA ASP A 39 -14.70 -28.93 0.60
C ASP A 39 -13.58 -29.35 -0.36
N ILE A 40 -13.34 -28.57 -1.42
CA ILE A 40 -12.25 -28.82 -2.38
C ILE A 40 -10.88 -28.81 -1.69
N THR A 41 -10.64 -27.87 -0.77
CA THR A 41 -9.37 -27.76 -0.04
C THR A 41 -9.11 -28.98 0.85
N HIS A 42 -10.18 -29.63 1.31
CA HIS A 42 -10.13 -30.83 2.16
C HIS A 42 -10.39 -32.13 1.38
N ASN A 43 -10.34 -32.10 0.04
CA ASN A 43 -10.63 -33.25 -0.83
C ASN A 43 -11.99 -33.90 -0.57
N GLN A 44 -12.98 -33.11 -0.21
CA GLN A 44 -14.37 -33.52 -0.04
C GLN A 44 -15.16 -33.28 -1.33
N THR A 45 -16.26 -34.03 -1.49
CA THR A 45 -17.20 -33.83 -2.60
C THR A 45 -18.03 -32.58 -2.36
N PHE A 46 -18.10 -31.68 -3.33
CA PHE A 46 -18.97 -30.50 -3.27
C PHE A 46 -20.19 -30.67 -4.18
N ASP A 47 -21.31 -30.06 -3.81
CA ASP A 47 -22.57 -30.12 -4.57
C ASP A 47 -22.83 -28.83 -5.37
N SER A 48 -22.56 -28.90 -6.68
CA SER A 48 -22.83 -27.77 -7.58
C SER A 48 -24.32 -27.43 -7.74
N SER A 49 -25.25 -28.33 -7.42
CA SER A 49 -26.69 -28.09 -7.58
C SER A 49 -27.25 -27.17 -6.50
N THR A 50 -26.74 -27.30 -5.27
CA THR A 50 -27.04 -26.36 -4.17
C THR A 50 -26.55 -24.95 -4.53
N LEU A 51 -25.35 -24.82 -5.10
CA LEU A 51 -24.81 -23.54 -5.57
C LEU A 51 -25.68 -22.90 -6.66
N GLU A 52 -26.08 -23.66 -7.68
CA GLU A 52 -26.95 -23.16 -8.74
C GLU A 52 -28.29 -22.67 -8.20
N SER A 53 -28.90 -23.45 -7.31
CA SER A 53 -30.19 -23.10 -6.68
C SER A 53 -30.12 -21.81 -5.89
N GLN A 54 -29.03 -21.59 -5.14
CA GLN A 54 -28.84 -20.39 -4.35
C GLN A 54 -28.60 -19.15 -5.23
N LEU A 55 -27.79 -19.29 -6.30
CA LEU A 55 -27.56 -18.21 -7.26
C LEU A 55 -28.84 -17.78 -7.98
N ILE A 56 -29.74 -18.72 -8.30
CA ILE A 56 -31.05 -18.41 -8.87
C ILE A 56 -31.91 -17.64 -7.87
N LYS A 57 -31.94 -18.10 -6.62
CA LYS A 57 -32.75 -17.49 -5.56
C LYS A 57 -32.36 -16.03 -5.31
N GLU A 58 -31.09 -15.69 -5.47
CA GLU A 58 -30.54 -14.35 -5.26
C GLU A 58 -30.46 -13.50 -6.53
N ASP A 59 -30.95 -14.00 -7.66
CA ASP A 59 -30.84 -13.35 -8.99
C ASP A 59 -29.38 -13.05 -9.40
N LEU A 60 -28.44 -13.89 -8.96
CA LEU A 60 -27.00 -13.79 -9.24
C LEU A 60 -26.54 -14.75 -10.35
N LEU A 61 -27.48 -15.39 -11.06
CA LEU A 61 -27.17 -16.34 -12.13
C LEU A 61 -26.79 -15.64 -13.45
N THR A 62 -25.65 -14.96 -13.43
CA THR A 62 -25.09 -14.27 -14.60
C THR A 62 -24.60 -15.24 -15.67
N SER A 63 -24.22 -14.71 -16.84
CA SER A 63 -23.62 -15.52 -17.89
C SER A 63 -22.28 -16.17 -17.47
N LEU A 64 -21.54 -15.53 -16.55
CA LEU A 64 -20.31 -16.07 -15.99
C LEU A 64 -20.63 -17.17 -14.97
N ALA A 65 -21.56 -16.93 -14.05
CA ALA A 65 -22.02 -17.94 -13.09
C ALA A 65 -22.49 -19.22 -13.78
N LYS A 66 -23.32 -19.12 -14.84
CA LYS A 66 -23.77 -20.28 -15.64
C LYS A 66 -22.60 -21.07 -16.22
N LYS A 67 -21.61 -20.38 -16.80
CA LYS A 67 -20.40 -21.02 -17.36
C LYS A 67 -19.57 -21.71 -16.28
N VAL A 68 -19.45 -21.08 -15.11
CA VAL A 68 -18.74 -21.67 -13.97
C VAL A 68 -19.43 -22.96 -13.53
N ILE A 69 -20.73 -22.93 -13.25
CA ILE A 69 -21.51 -24.11 -12.81
C ILE A 69 -21.42 -25.25 -13.82
N GLN A 70 -21.66 -24.99 -15.11
CA GLN A 70 -21.56 -25.99 -16.18
C GLN A 70 -20.17 -26.63 -16.24
N SER A 71 -19.12 -25.84 -15.99
CA SER A 71 -17.76 -26.37 -15.96
C SER A 71 -17.42 -27.12 -14.67
N LEU A 72 -18.01 -26.75 -13.53
CA LEU A 72 -17.83 -27.50 -12.28
C LEU A 72 -18.43 -28.91 -12.41
N GLN A 73 -19.56 -29.05 -13.11
CA GLN A 73 -20.20 -30.33 -13.39
C GLN A 73 -19.32 -31.28 -14.24
N SER A 74 -18.37 -30.74 -15.03
CA SER A 74 -17.45 -31.53 -15.85
C SER A 74 -16.04 -31.71 -15.25
N CYS A 75 -15.72 -31.00 -14.17
CA CYS A 75 -14.39 -30.96 -13.54
C CYS A 75 -14.15 -32.05 -12.47
N SER A 76 -14.78 -33.23 -12.55
CA SER A 76 -14.79 -34.23 -11.46
C SER A 76 -13.41 -34.61 -10.90
N ASN A 77 -12.33 -34.46 -11.68
CA ASN A 77 -10.97 -34.85 -11.32
C ASN A 77 -9.95 -33.68 -11.27
N ASP A 78 -10.36 -32.44 -11.58
CA ASP A 78 -9.45 -31.27 -11.62
C ASP A 78 -9.86 -30.22 -10.58
N MET A 79 -9.48 -30.49 -9.33
CA MET A 79 -9.77 -29.65 -8.17
C MET A 79 -9.13 -28.26 -8.26
N THR A 80 -7.96 -28.14 -8.89
CA THR A 80 -7.29 -26.85 -9.06
C THR A 80 -8.09 -25.94 -9.99
N THR A 81 -8.58 -26.48 -11.11
CA THR A 81 -9.42 -25.73 -12.04
C THR A 81 -10.77 -25.38 -11.41
N ALA A 82 -11.40 -26.31 -10.68
CA ALA A 82 -12.64 -26.06 -9.96
C ALA A 82 -12.48 -24.92 -8.94
N ARG A 83 -11.43 -24.97 -8.12
CA ARG A 83 -11.07 -23.93 -7.15
C ARG A 83 -10.92 -22.56 -7.83
N ASN A 84 -10.12 -22.48 -8.90
CA ASN A 84 -9.87 -21.23 -9.60
C ASN A 84 -11.16 -20.63 -10.22
N LYS A 85 -12.11 -21.48 -10.63
CA LYS A 85 -13.41 -21.04 -11.15
C LYS A 85 -14.33 -20.54 -10.05
N LEU A 86 -14.36 -21.22 -8.91
CA LEU A 86 -15.12 -20.79 -7.73
C LEU A 86 -14.58 -19.49 -7.14
N ILE A 87 -13.26 -19.29 -7.11
CA ILE A 87 -12.66 -18.00 -6.71
C ILE A 87 -13.14 -16.86 -7.61
N LYS A 88 -13.20 -17.10 -8.93
CA LYS A 88 -13.71 -16.09 -9.89
C LYS A 88 -15.20 -15.80 -9.68
N LEU A 89 -16.01 -16.81 -9.39
CA LEU A 89 -17.43 -16.65 -9.10
C LEU A 89 -17.65 -15.94 -7.76
N LEU A 90 -16.85 -16.26 -6.74
CA LEU A 90 -16.88 -15.59 -5.45
C LEU A 90 -16.62 -14.09 -5.62
N ALA A 91 -15.63 -13.70 -6.42
CA ALA A 91 -15.35 -12.29 -6.71
C ALA A 91 -16.47 -11.56 -7.49
N GLU A 92 -17.36 -12.30 -8.15
CA GLU A 92 -18.53 -11.72 -8.83
C GLU A 92 -19.72 -11.58 -7.89
N VAL A 93 -19.99 -12.60 -7.07
CA VAL A 93 -21.07 -12.63 -6.07
C VAL A 93 -20.77 -11.74 -4.87
N ARG A 94 -19.49 -11.60 -4.54
CA ARG A 94 -18.98 -10.79 -3.45
C ARG A 94 -17.88 -9.87 -3.98
N PRO A 95 -18.28 -8.74 -4.61
CA PRO A 95 -17.32 -7.72 -5.06
C PRO A 95 -16.49 -7.15 -3.92
N LEU A 96 -17.02 -7.11 -2.69
CA LEU A 96 -16.35 -6.61 -1.50
C LEU A 96 -16.43 -7.60 -0.32
N ASP A 97 -15.28 -8.02 0.21
CA ASP A 97 -15.17 -8.80 1.44
C ASP A 97 -15.20 -7.89 2.68
N ILE A 98 -16.39 -7.75 3.26
CA ILE A 98 -16.62 -6.91 4.44
C ILE A 98 -15.86 -7.42 5.66
N ALA A 99 -15.69 -8.75 5.81
CA ALA A 99 -14.99 -9.34 6.95
C ALA A 99 -13.49 -9.04 6.88
N GLU A 100 -12.87 -9.19 5.71
CA GLU A 100 -11.46 -8.80 5.51
C GLU A 100 -11.30 -7.28 5.68
N THR A 101 -12.24 -6.47 5.16
CA THR A 101 -12.21 -5.01 5.35
C THR A 101 -12.24 -4.65 6.84
N GLN A 102 -13.14 -5.25 7.62
CA GLN A 102 -13.24 -5.01 9.06
C GLN A 102 -11.96 -5.46 9.79
N TYR A 103 -11.42 -6.63 9.46
CA TYR A 103 -10.16 -7.11 10.02
C TYR A 103 -9.00 -6.15 9.78
N LEU A 104 -8.86 -5.62 8.56
CA LEU A 104 -7.82 -4.66 8.20
C LEU A 104 -8.03 -3.30 8.89
N VAL A 105 -9.27 -2.85 9.04
CA VAL A 105 -9.62 -1.65 9.82
C VAL A 105 -9.22 -1.84 11.29
N ASP A 106 -9.54 -2.98 11.90
CA ASP A 106 -9.21 -3.29 13.29
C ASP A 106 -7.69 -3.28 13.52
N LYS A 107 -6.91 -3.85 12.58
CA LYS A 107 -5.44 -3.80 12.61
C LYS A 107 -4.92 -2.36 12.55
N THR A 108 -5.56 -1.51 11.75
CA THR A 108 -5.17 -0.10 11.67
C THR A 108 -5.56 0.68 12.93
N ILE A 109 -6.67 0.33 13.57
CA ILE A 109 -7.04 0.89 14.88
C ILE A 109 -6.03 0.47 15.96
N GLU A 110 -5.54 -0.76 15.96
CA GLU A 110 -4.47 -1.19 16.85
C GLU A 110 -3.20 -0.36 16.64
N ALA A 111 -2.77 -0.18 15.39
CA ALA A 111 -1.64 0.68 15.04
C ALA A 111 -1.87 2.15 15.46
N SER A 112 -3.10 2.66 15.38
CA SER A 112 -3.43 4.03 15.78
C SER A 112 -3.10 4.34 17.25
N LYS A 113 -3.17 3.33 18.13
CA LYS A 113 -2.82 3.49 19.55
C LYS A 113 -1.34 3.79 19.75
N LEU A 114 -0.49 3.30 18.84
CA LEU A 114 0.96 3.50 18.90
C LEU A 114 1.39 4.90 18.45
N ILE A 115 0.56 5.61 17.68
CA ILE A 115 0.86 6.97 17.19
C ILE A 115 0.03 8.07 17.87
N GLN A 116 -0.90 7.69 18.75
CA GLN A 116 -1.76 8.64 19.44
C GLN A 116 -0.95 9.66 20.23
N GLY A 117 -1.25 10.95 20.02
CA GLY A 117 -0.57 12.07 20.65
C GLY A 117 0.87 12.30 20.21
N GLN A 118 1.36 11.57 19.19
CA GLN A 118 2.72 11.72 18.69
C GLN A 118 2.80 12.68 17.52
N GLU A 119 4.00 13.22 17.30
CA GLU A 119 4.38 13.86 16.05
C GLU A 119 4.91 12.79 15.11
N ILE A 120 4.31 12.67 13.93
CA ILE A 120 4.64 11.60 12.99
C ILE A 120 5.09 12.13 11.65
N VAL A 121 5.94 11.35 10.99
CA VAL A 121 6.32 11.52 9.59
C VAL A 121 5.68 10.40 8.78
N LEU A 122 4.70 10.78 7.96
CA LEU A 122 3.96 9.88 7.10
C LEU A 122 4.63 9.75 5.73
N PHE A 123 4.97 8.53 5.33
CA PHE A 123 5.53 8.24 4.01
C PHE A 123 4.41 7.88 3.05
N VAL A 124 4.28 8.66 1.97
CA VAL A 124 3.27 8.44 0.92
C VAL A 124 3.93 8.26 -0.44
N GLY A 125 3.31 7.46 -1.31
CA GLY A 125 3.81 7.20 -2.65
C GLY A 125 3.47 5.79 -3.13
N PRO A 126 3.62 5.52 -4.44
CA PRO A 126 3.23 4.26 -5.03
C PRO A 126 4.07 3.08 -4.51
N THR A 127 3.59 1.86 -4.76
CA THR A 127 4.35 0.64 -4.45
C THR A 127 5.64 0.60 -5.25
N GLY A 128 6.73 0.18 -4.58
CA GLY A 128 8.07 0.22 -5.16
C GLY A 128 8.76 1.59 -5.17
N ALA A 129 8.13 2.66 -4.66
CA ALA A 129 8.75 3.98 -4.50
C ALA A 129 9.89 4.01 -3.48
N GLY A 130 10.00 2.99 -2.63
CA GLY A 130 11.08 2.84 -1.64
C GLY A 130 10.72 3.28 -0.22
N LYS A 131 9.43 3.44 0.13
CA LYS A 131 8.97 3.90 1.46
C LYS A 131 9.61 3.14 2.61
N THR A 132 9.41 1.83 2.66
CA THR A 132 9.98 0.94 3.68
C THR A 132 11.51 0.99 3.71
N THR A 133 12.16 1.00 2.54
CA THR A 133 13.64 1.13 2.45
C THR A 133 14.12 2.47 3.02
N THR A 134 13.44 3.57 2.71
CA THR A 134 13.74 4.89 3.26
C THR A 134 13.52 4.94 4.77
N ILE A 135 12.46 4.32 5.30
CA ILE A 135 12.24 4.27 6.75
C ILE A 135 13.34 3.48 7.45
N LEU A 136 13.75 2.33 6.91
CA LEU A 136 14.87 1.55 7.44
C LEU A 136 16.17 2.37 7.45
N PHE A 137 16.47 3.04 6.34
CA PHE A 137 17.61 3.96 6.21
C PHE A 137 17.59 5.07 7.28
N LEU A 138 16.47 5.81 7.36
CA LEU A 138 16.30 6.90 8.32
C LEU A 138 16.29 6.41 9.77
N SER A 139 15.96 5.14 10.00
CA SER A 139 16.02 4.52 11.32
C SER A 139 17.43 4.05 11.72
N GLY A 140 18.43 4.27 10.87
CA GLY A 140 19.82 3.92 11.11
C GLY A 140 20.15 2.45 10.85
N ALA A 141 19.35 1.71 10.08
CA ALA A 141 19.77 0.39 9.62
C ALA A 141 20.90 0.52 8.58
N GLU A 142 21.90 -0.37 8.69
CA GLU A 142 22.88 -0.57 7.63
C GLU A 142 22.19 -1.29 6.47
N LEU A 143 22.14 -0.64 5.30
CA LEU A 143 21.52 -1.19 4.11
C LEU A 143 22.58 -1.74 3.15
N VAL A 144 22.28 -2.88 2.53
CA VAL A 144 23.18 -3.59 1.63
C VAL A 144 22.46 -3.98 0.34
N LEU A 145 23.23 -4.08 -0.75
CA LEU A 145 22.73 -4.57 -2.03
C LEU A 145 22.96 -6.09 -2.12
N GLU A 146 21.89 -6.86 -2.19
CA GLU A 146 21.92 -8.32 -2.28
C GLU A 146 21.26 -8.83 -3.57
N GLN A 147 21.48 -10.11 -3.89
CA GLN A 147 20.79 -10.80 -4.99
C GLN A 147 19.58 -11.55 -4.45
N TYR A 148 18.38 -11.07 -4.77
CA TYR A 148 17.12 -11.68 -4.38
C TYR A 148 16.67 -12.73 -5.41
N GLU A 149 16.63 -14.00 -5.05
CA GLU A 149 16.15 -15.09 -5.90
C GLU A 149 14.61 -15.18 -5.84
N TYR A 150 13.94 -14.80 -6.93
CA TYR A 150 12.46 -14.82 -7.02
C TYR A 150 11.92 -16.08 -7.70
N ALA A 151 12.79 -16.84 -8.37
CA ALA A 151 12.49 -18.16 -8.93
C ALA A 151 13.80 -18.95 -9.07
N PRO A 152 13.77 -20.30 -9.14
CA PRO A 152 14.97 -21.11 -9.28
C PRO A 152 15.89 -20.62 -10.40
N GLY A 153 17.09 -20.17 -10.02
CA GLY A 153 18.10 -19.65 -10.94
C GLY A 153 17.83 -18.25 -11.51
N LYS A 154 16.86 -17.51 -10.99
CA LYS A 154 16.54 -16.13 -11.37
C LYS A 154 16.65 -15.19 -10.17
N SER A 155 17.61 -14.27 -10.20
CA SER A 155 17.79 -13.25 -9.18
C SER A 155 17.70 -11.83 -9.72
N VAL A 156 17.41 -10.89 -8.83
CA VAL A 156 17.48 -9.44 -9.09
C VAL A 156 18.24 -8.74 -7.96
N PRO A 157 18.99 -7.68 -8.25
CA PRO A 157 19.58 -6.85 -7.21
C PRO A 157 18.47 -6.18 -6.38
N HIS A 158 18.59 -6.23 -5.06
CA HIS A 158 17.62 -5.72 -4.11
C HIS A 158 18.32 -5.09 -2.89
N ILE A 159 17.82 -3.95 -2.42
CA ILE A 159 18.36 -3.29 -1.22
C ILE A 159 17.60 -3.81 0.00
N THR A 160 18.33 -4.41 0.94
CA THR A 160 17.79 -4.92 2.19
C THR A 160 18.56 -4.38 3.39
N ALA A 161 17.99 -4.51 4.59
CA ALA A 161 18.70 -4.21 5.82
C ALA A 161 19.56 -5.39 6.25
N LYS A 162 20.77 -5.09 6.71
CA LYS A 162 21.71 -6.07 7.25
C LYS A 162 21.40 -6.34 8.72
N GLU A 163 21.37 -7.61 9.09
CA GLU A 163 21.17 -8.04 10.46
C GLU A 163 22.48 -7.99 11.28
N PRO A 164 22.41 -7.77 12.62
CA PRO A 164 21.20 -7.55 13.41
C PRO A 164 20.66 -6.12 13.33
N LEU A 165 19.33 -5.98 13.26
CA LEU A 165 18.67 -4.66 13.37
C LEU A 165 18.82 -4.06 14.77
N LYS A 166 19.07 -2.74 14.82
CA LYS A 166 19.23 -1.98 16.07
C LYS A 166 17.97 -1.96 16.94
N TYR A 167 16.79 -1.89 16.30
CA TYR A 167 15.50 -1.84 16.99
C TYR A 167 14.61 -3.01 16.58
N GLU A 168 14.05 -3.70 17.58
CA GLU A 168 13.07 -4.78 17.37
C GLU A 168 11.86 -4.33 16.56
N ALA A 169 11.43 -3.07 16.74
CA ALA A 169 10.32 -2.49 16.00
C ALA A 169 10.53 -2.47 14.49
N MET A 170 11.78 -2.58 14.00
CA MET A 170 12.08 -2.59 12.56
C MET A 170 11.90 -3.96 11.91
N ARG A 171 11.88 -5.07 12.69
CA ARG A 171 11.79 -6.43 12.13
C ARG A 171 10.55 -6.67 11.25
N PRO A 172 9.38 -6.10 11.54
CA PRO A 172 8.22 -6.25 10.67
C PRO A 172 8.36 -5.53 9.33
N LEU A 173 9.27 -4.55 9.20
CA LEU A 173 9.52 -3.88 7.92
C LEU A 173 10.27 -4.81 6.98
N LYS A 174 9.58 -5.25 5.93
CA LYS A 174 10.16 -6.07 4.87
C LYS A 174 10.26 -5.27 3.59
N THR A 175 11.44 -5.27 3.01
CA THR A 175 11.64 -4.75 1.66
C THR A 175 11.50 -5.90 0.66
N SER A 176 10.93 -5.63 -0.50
CA SER A 176 10.77 -6.61 -1.57
C SER A 176 11.02 -5.96 -2.93
N PRO A 177 11.70 -6.64 -3.86
CA PRO A 177 11.82 -6.16 -5.24
C PRO A 177 10.57 -6.47 -6.07
N LEU A 178 9.60 -7.21 -5.51
CA LEU A 178 8.40 -7.63 -6.21
C LEU A 178 7.33 -6.52 -6.22
N SER A 179 6.49 -6.51 -7.25
CA SER A 179 5.42 -5.52 -7.44
C SER A 179 4.21 -5.69 -6.51
N LYS A 180 4.35 -6.44 -5.41
CA LYS A 180 3.31 -6.60 -4.39
C LYS A 180 3.75 -5.88 -3.13
N SER A 181 2.85 -5.07 -2.57
CA SER A 181 3.10 -4.43 -1.29
C SER A 181 3.06 -5.46 -0.16
N GLU A 182 4.10 -5.45 0.66
CA GLU A 182 4.17 -6.21 1.90
C GLU A 182 3.43 -5.48 3.04
N THR A 183 3.25 -4.16 2.92
CA THR A 183 2.64 -3.30 3.93
C THR A 183 1.13 -3.20 3.69
N ARG A 184 0.34 -3.80 4.58
CA ARG A 184 -1.14 -3.87 4.48
C ARG A 184 -1.90 -2.92 5.40
N TYR A 185 -1.20 -2.28 6.33
CA TYR A 185 -1.73 -1.32 7.29
C TYR A 185 -0.57 -0.43 7.76
N ILE A 186 -0.89 0.68 8.42
CA ILE A 186 0.14 1.62 8.89
C ILE A 186 0.97 0.97 9.98
N TYR A 187 2.29 1.06 9.85
CA TYR A 187 3.20 0.54 10.84
C TYR A 187 4.16 1.65 11.31
N PRO A 188 4.04 2.10 12.57
CA PRO A 188 4.88 3.15 13.12
C PRO A 188 6.18 2.61 13.74
N ILE A 189 7.26 3.35 13.55
CA ILE A 189 8.56 3.12 14.19
C ILE A 189 9.01 4.41 14.85
N SER A 190 9.11 4.36 16.18
CA SER A 190 9.63 5.46 17.00
C SER A 190 11.07 5.17 17.39
N ILE A 191 11.95 6.13 17.11
CA ILE A 191 13.37 6.05 17.47
C ILE A 191 13.83 7.34 18.15
N PRO A 192 14.79 7.27 19.08
CA PRO A 192 15.43 8.46 19.63
C PRO A 192 16.16 9.24 18.54
N VAL A 193 15.94 10.56 18.46
CA VAL A 193 16.62 11.40 17.45
C VAL A 193 18.13 11.42 17.68
N ARG A 194 18.57 11.36 18.95
CA ARG A 194 20.00 11.32 19.34
C ARG A 194 20.79 10.16 18.73
N ASP A 195 20.08 9.10 18.34
CA ASP A 195 20.66 7.89 17.77
C ASP A 195 20.96 8.06 16.27
N ILE A 196 20.48 9.16 15.67
CA ILE A 196 20.76 9.60 14.30
C ILE A 196 21.60 10.87 14.35
N ILE A 197 21.14 11.91 15.06
CA ILE A 197 21.78 13.23 15.15
C ILE A 197 22.41 13.38 16.55
N PRO A 198 23.74 13.33 16.68
CA PRO A 198 24.40 13.44 17.98
C PRO A 198 24.03 14.73 18.72
N GLY A 199 23.58 14.60 19.97
CA GLY A 199 23.21 15.74 20.82
C GLY A 199 21.77 16.24 20.68
N ALA A 200 21.00 15.73 19.72
CA ALA A 200 19.57 16.00 19.63
C ALA A 200 18.80 15.30 20.76
N SER A 201 17.56 15.74 21.01
CA SER A 201 16.67 15.14 22.02
C SER A 201 15.29 14.86 21.45
N GLY A 202 14.52 14.03 22.14
CA GLY A 202 13.20 13.60 21.68
C GLY A 202 13.23 12.35 20.80
N ASN A 203 12.06 12.01 20.28
CA ASN A 203 11.85 10.86 19.40
C ASN A 203 11.24 11.34 18.08
N ILE A 204 11.54 10.63 17.00
CA ILE A 204 10.86 10.78 15.72
C ILE A 204 10.12 9.48 15.42
N THR A 205 8.87 9.60 14.97
CA THR A 205 8.03 8.45 14.61
C THR A 205 7.78 8.42 13.11
N PHE A 206 8.37 7.45 12.42
CA PHE A 206 8.14 7.20 11.00
C PHE A 206 6.97 6.25 10.83
N CYS A 207 6.05 6.56 9.93
CA CYS A 207 4.90 5.71 9.62
C CYS A 207 5.03 5.19 8.19
N ASP A 208 5.21 3.87 8.05
CA ASP A 208 5.07 3.20 6.75
C ASP A 208 3.58 2.99 6.48
N ALA A 209 3.09 3.55 5.38
CA ALA A 209 1.73 3.31 4.90
C ALA A 209 1.79 2.41 3.67
N ALA A 210 0.73 1.65 3.42
CA ALA A 210 0.57 0.91 2.17
C ALA A 210 0.72 1.84 0.96
N GLY A 211 1.14 1.31 -0.19
CA GLY A 211 1.26 2.12 -1.39
C GLY A 211 -0.10 2.63 -1.84
N SER A 212 -0.18 3.92 -2.15
CA SER A 212 -1.35 4.47 -2.84
C SER A 212 -1.54 3.75 -4.17
N GLY A 213 -2.75 3.28 -4.46
CA GLY A 213 -3.03 2.50 -5.65
C GLY A 213 -2.55 1.05 -5.57
N ASP A 214 -2.31 0.53 -4.36
CA ASP A 214 -2.13 -0.91 -4.18
C ASP A 214 -3.36 -1.66 -4.71
N LEU A 215 -3.19 -2.32 -5.85
CA LEU A 215 -4.14 -3.23 -6.51
C LEU A 215 -4.44 -4.50 -5.68
N ALA A 216 -4.24 -4.44 -4.35
CA ALA A 216 -4.47 -5.54 -3.44
C ALA A 216 -5.97 -5.75 -3.12
N GLY A 217 -6.86 -4.95 -3.71
CA GLY A 217 -8.31 -5.08 -3.59
C GLY A 217 -8.98 -3.82 -3.06
N ALA A 218 -10.29 -3.73 -3.26
CA ALA A 218 -11.11 -2.63 -2.76
C ALA A 218 -11.12 -2.59 -1.22
N GLU A 219 -11.04 -3.75 -0.58
CA GLU A 219 -10.98 -3.95 0.86
C GLU A 219 -9.73 -3.31 1.46
N VAL A 220 -8.58 -3.55 0.84
CA VAL A 220 -7.28 -3.01 1.27
C VAL A 220 -7.27 -1.49 1.12
N ASP A 221 -7.79 -0.95 0.02
CA ASP A 221 -7.91 0.49 -0.20
C ASP A 221 -8.84 1.16 0.85
N ILE A 222 -10.03 0.59 1.08
CA ILE A 222 -10.97 1.11 2.09
C ILE A 222 -10.33 1.07 3.48
N ALA A 223 -9.80 -0.08 3.88
CA ALA A 223 -9.26 -0.26 5.21
C ALA A 223 -8.04 0.63 5.46
N ASN A 224 -7.14 0.77 4.48
CA ASN A 224 -6.00 1.65 4.58
C ASN A 224 -6.42 3.10 4.68
N THR A 225 -7.32 3.58 3.83
CA THR A 225 -7.70 4.99 3.83
C THR A 225 -8.52 5.37 5.07
N VAL A 226 -9.52 4.56 5.43
CA VAL A 226 -10.33 4.80 6.64
C VAL A 226 -9.46 4.68 7.89
N GLY A 227 -8.65 3.62 7.95
CA GLY A 227 -7.74 3.38 9.05
C GLY A 227 -6.70 4.49 9.19
N LEU A 228 -6.12 4.96 8.07
CA LEU A 228 -5.16 6.07 8.02
C LEU A 228 -5.76 7.34 8.59
N VAL A 229 -6.87 7.82 8.04
CA VAL A 229 -7.49 9.07 8.50
C VAL A 229 -7.84 8.99 9.99
N ASN A 230 -8.42 7.86 10.43
CA ASN A 230 -8.74 7.65 11.85
C ASN A 230 -7.51 7.59 12.75
N ALA A 231 -6.39 7.05 12.26
CA ALA A 231 -5.14 6.98 12.99
C ALA A 231 -4.47 8.35 13.08
N LEU A 232 -4.37 9.06 11.95
CA LEU A 232 -3.80 10.41 11.86
C LEU A 232 -4.57 11.41 12.72
N ALA A 233 -5.91 11.32 12.76
CA ALA A 233 -6.76 12.20 13.57
C ALA A 233 -6.44 12.17 15.07
N LYS A 234 -5.75 11.13 15.55
CA LYS A 234 -5.33 11.00 16.95
C LYS A 234 -3.90 11.46 17.21
N CYS A 235 -3.15 11.82 16.17
CA CYS A 235 -1.78 12.34 16.28
C CYS A 235 -1.79 13.81 16.70
N ASN A 236 -0.67 14.27 17.29
CA ASN A 236 -0.50 15.69 17.61
C ASN A 236 -0.28 16.52 16.34
N SER A 237 0.57 16.01 15.44
CA SER A 237 0.85 16.65 14.16
C SER A 237 1.46 15.68 13.15
N VAL A 238 1.34 15.98 11.87
CA VAL A 238 1.83 15.12 10.77
C VAL A 238 2.75 15.91 9.84
N LYS A 239 3.90 15.35 9.50
CA LYS A 239 4.74 15.77 8.37
C LYS A 239 4.63 14.72 7.29
N ILE A 240 4.65 15.11 6.02
CA ILE A 240 4.48 14.18 4.90
C ILE A 240 5.77 14.11 4.10
N VAL A 241 6.21 12.89 3.76
CA VAL A 241 7.29 12.63 2.81
C VAL A 241 6.71 11.88 1.62
N CYS A 242 6.71 12.54 0.46
CA CYS A 242 6.21 12.02 -0.80
C CYS A 242 7.34 11.38 -1.59
N LEU A 243 7.26 10.07 -1.82
CA LEU A 243 8.30 9.33 -2.50
C LEU A 243 7.97 9.12 -3.97
N VAL A 244 8.90 9.52 -4.83
CA VAL A 244 8.86 9.26 -6.28
C VAL A 244 10.11 8.47 -6.63
N SER A 245 9.95 7.28 -7.22
CA SER A 245 11.11 6.58 -7.77
C SER A 245 11.33 6.96 -9.24
N TYR A 246 12.58 6.87 -9.71
CA TYR A 246 12.90 7.11 -11.13
C TYR A 246 12.04 6.26 -12.08
N VAL A 247 11.90 4.97 -11.77
CA VAL A 247 11.06 4.04 -12.55
C VAL A 247 9.58 4.41 -12.43
N GLY A 248 9.11 4.70 -11.21
CA GLY A 248 7.72 5.05 -10.94
C GLY A 248 7.28 6.38 -11.54
N MET A 249 8.21 7.31 -11.80
CA MET A 249 7.90 8.54 -12.53
C MET A 249 7.36 8.23 -13.94
N GLY A 250 7.87 7.20 -14.60
CA GLY A 250 7.43 6.80 -15.94
C GLY A 250 7.91 7.75 -17.06
N SER A 251 7.73 7.33 -18.30
CA SER A 251 8.17 8.09 -19.49
C SER A 251 7.36 9.36 -19.73
N ARG A 252 6.11 9.39 -19.25
CA ARG A 252 5.17 10.51 -19.36
C ARG A 252 4.87 11.18 -18.03
N SER A 253 5.66 10.88 -16.99
CA SER A 253 5.54 11.49 -15.66
C SER A 253 4.19 11.23 -14.99
N GLU A 254 3.61 10.06 -15.28
CA GLU A 254 2.36 9.56 -14.71
C GLU A 254 2.49 9.47 -13.18
N GLY A 255 3.62 8.96 -12.67
CA GLY A 255 3.82 8.84 -11.22
C GLY A 255 3.81 10.16 -10.46
N ILE A 256 4.21 11.28 -11.09
CA ILE A 256 4.09 12.61 -10.44
C ILE A 256 2.62 13.05 -10.40
N THR A 257 1.88 12.78 -11.47
CA THR A 257 0.44 13.07 -11.54
C THR A 257 -0.34 12.24 -10.53
N ASP A 258 0.00 10.96 -10.39
CA ASP A 258 -0.62 10.05 -9.43
C ASP A 258 -0.39 10.48 -7.98
N ILE A 259 0.84 10.88 -7.64
CA ILE A 259 1.16 11.44 -6.32
C ILE A 259 0.41 12.75 -6.09
N ALA A 260 0.32 13.60 -7.11
CA ALA A 260 -0.40 14.84 -7.00
C ALA A 260 -1.90 14.63 -6.74
N HIS A 261 -2.51 13.68 -7.44
CA HIS A 261 -3.90 13.28 -7.18
C HIS A 261 -4.08 12.67 -5.79
N LEU A 262 -3.21 11.74 -5.38
CA LEU A 262 -3.21 11.17 -4.04
C LEU A 262 -3.21 12.25 -2.96
N LEU A 263 -2.28 13.20 -3.06
CA LEU A 263 -2.16 14.28 -2.09
C LEU A 263 -3.38 15.20 -2.09
N SER A 264 -3.95 15.47 -3.25
CA SER A 264 -5.13 16.34 -3.39
C SER A 264 -6.39 15.67 -2.82
N GLU A 265 -6.50 14.34 -2.93
CA GLU A 265 -7.59 13.57 -2.32
C GLU A 265 -7.41 13.38 -0.81
N LEU A 266 -6.16 13.24 -0.36
CA LEU A 266 -5.83 13.08 1.05
C LEU A 266 -5.91 14.40 1.82
N LEU A 267 -5.59 15.53 1.17
CA LEU A 267 -5.54 16.88 1.72
C LEU A 267 -6.39 17.84 0.86
N PRO A 268 -7.67 18.06 1.19
CA PRO A 268 -8.57 18.89 0.40
C PRO A 268 -8.10 20.34 0.19
N ASP A 269 -7.34 20.89 1.15
CA ASP A 269 -6.69 22.21 1.04
C ASP A 269 -5.17 22.06 0.86
N ILE A 270 -4.76 21.29 -0.15
CA ILE A 270 -3.34 20.97 -0.39
C ILE A 270 -2.44 22.21 -0.44
N LYS A 271 -2.92 23.33 -0.99
CA LYS A 271 -2.13 24.56 -1.19
C LYS A 271 -1.63 25.15 0.13
N SER A 272 -2.45 25.15 1.17
CA SER A 272 -2.04 25.63 2.50
C SER A 272 -1.12 24.65 3.23
N ARG A 273 -1.07 23.39 2.77
CA ARG A 273 -0.32 22.31 3.41
C ARG A 273 1.01 21.97 2.73
N LEU A 274 1.32 22.58 1.57
CA LEU A 274 2.59 22.39 0.87
C LEU A 274 3.86 22.59 1.74
N PRO A 275 3.91 23.53 2.72
CA PRO A 275 5.06 23.63 3.63
C PRO A 275 5.32 22.34 4.45
N SER A 276 4.26 21.56 4.71
CA SER A 276 4.31 20.31 5.48
C SER A 276 4.56 19.06 4.64
N ILE A 277 4.90 19.24 3.36
CA ILE A 277 5.22 18.15 2.43
C ILE A 277 6.67 18.23 2.00
N SER A 278 7.43 17.15 2.20
CA SER A 278 8.77 16.95 1.65
C SER A 278 8.71 15.98 0.48
N TYR A 279 9.60 16.13 -0.49
CA TYR A 279 9.67 15.23 -1.66
C TYR A 279 10.97 14.43 -1.64
N CYS A 280 10.87 13.10 -1.73
CA CYS A 280 12.00 12.20 -1.75
C CYS A 280 12.03 11.42 -3.07
N PHE A 281 13.08 11.67 -3.85
CA PHE A 281 13.34 11.06 -5.14
C PHE A 281 14.32 9.91 -4.97
N THR A 282 13.87 8.69 -5.25
CA THR A 282 14.65 7.46 -5.04
C THR A 282 15.04 6.81 -6.37
N LYS A 283 16.13 6.04 -6.36
CA LYS A 283 16.62 5.28 -7.55
C LYS A 283 16.98 6.16 -8.76
N PHE A 284 17.25 7.45 -8.53
CA PHE A 284 17.75 8.36 -9.56
C PHE A 284 19.27 8.26 -9.67
N GLN A 285 19.78 8.54 -10.86
CA GLN A 285 21.22 8.69 -11.06
C GLN A 285 21.70 10.03 -10.48
N PRO A 286 22.92 10.12 -9.94
CA PRO A 286 23.43 11.35 -9.31
C PRO A 286 23.46 12.57 -10.25
N ASP A 287 23.58 12.36 -11.56
CA ASP A 287 23.64 13.40 -12.58
C ASP A 287 22.26 13.77 -13.17
N PHE A 288 21.19 13.17 -12.66
CA PHE A 288 19.85 13.41 -13.17
C PHE A 288 19.37 14.84 -12.89
N LYS A 289 19.05 15.59 -13.95
CA LYS A 289 18.55 16.96 -13.85
C LYS A 289 17.06 16.99 -13.51
N LEU A 290 16.74 16.69 -12.26
CA LEU A 290 15.37 16.59 -11.78
C LEU A 290 14.55 17.86 -12.02
N THR A 291 15.12 19.04 -11.75
CA THR A 291 14.44 20.32 -11.96
C THR A 291 14.01 20.51 -13.42
N ASP A 292 14.90 20.21 -14.36
CA ASP A 292 14.62 20.34 -15.79
C ASP A 292 13.50 19.39 -16.21
N ARG A 293 13.52 18.15 -15.69
CA ARG A 293 12.46 17.18 -15.93
C ARG A 293 11.11 17.65 -15.38
N LEU A 294 11.06 18.18 -14.16
CA LEU A 294 9.82 18.69 -13.57
C LEU A 294 9.25 19.89 -14.37
N VAL A 295 10.11 20.77 -14.87
CA VAL A 295 9.72 21.89 -15.74
C VAL A 295 9.16 21.40 -17.08
N GLU A 296 9.78 20.38 -17.69
CA GLU A 296 9.29 19.74 -18.91
C GLU A 296 7.88 19.14 -18.71
N VAL A 297 7.69 18.42 -17.60
CA VAL A 297 6.39 17.82 -17.24
C VAL A 297 5.32 18.89 -17.12
N ARG A 298 5.59 19.95 -16.37
CA ARG A 298 4.64 21.05 -16.20
C ARG A 298 4.31 21.71 -17.54
N THR A 299 5.31 21.96 -18.38
CA THR A 299 5.11 22.56 -19.72
C THR A 299 4.24 21.66 -20.60
N THR A 300 4.45 20.35 -20.55
CA THR A 300 3.65 19.37 -21.29
C THR A 300 2.21 19.29 -20.78
N MET A 301 1.98 19.47 -19.47
CA MET A 301 0.64 19.52 -18.89
C MET A 301 -0.11 20.79 -19.25
N ASN A 302 0.57 21.95 -19.26
CA ASN A 302 -0.05 23.23 -19.65
C ASN A 302 -0.51 23.27 -21.12
N ASN A 303 0.02 22.39 -21.96
CA ASN A 303 -0.43 22.21 -23.34
C ASN A 303 -1.72 21.36 -23.44
N ARG A 304 -2.29 20.90 -22.32
CA ARG A 304 -3.58 20.19 -22.26
C ARG A 304 -4.68 21.18 -21.88
N ASP A 305 -5.89 20.98 -22.43
CA ASP A 305 -7.01 21.92 -22.28
C ASP A 305 -7.51 22.10 -20.83
N VAL A 306 -7.20 21.17 -19.92
CA VAL A 306 -7.58 21.23 -18.50
C VAL A 306 -6.45 20.69 -17.63
N VAL A 307 -5.87 21.54 -16.78
CA VAL A 307 -4.92 21.13 -15.73
C VAL A 307 -5.60 21.27 -14.39
N ASP A 308 -5.56 20.21 -13.58
CA ASP A 308 -6.04 20.23 -12.21
C ASP A 308 -5.23 21.27 -11.39
N PRO A 309 -5.89 22.29 -10.78
CA PRO A 309 -5.20 23.33 -10.01
C PRO A 309 -4.39 22.81 -8.83
N ALA A 310 -4.76 21.66 -8.28
CA ALA A 310 -4.04 21.02 -7.18
C ALA A 310 -2.75 20.36 -7.69
N VAL A 311 -2.81 19.73 -8.87
CA VAL A 311 -1.65 19.14 -9.53
C VAL A 311 -0.63 20.19 -9.95
N ASP A 312 -1.06 21.32 -10.53
CA ASP A 312 -0.14 22.43 -10.86
C ASP A 312 0.49 23.02 -9.58
N ALA A 313 -0.25 23.13 -8.48
CA ALA A 313 0.29 23.62 -7.21
C ALA A 313 1.41 22.71 -6.66
N ILE A 314 1.20 21.40 -6.68
CA ILE A 314 2.19 20.41 -6.22
C ILE A 314 3.43 20.43 -7.12
N LEU A 315 3.26 20.46 -8.44
CA LEU A 315 4.37 20.56 -9.39
C LEU A 315 5.18 21.83 -9.19
N ASN A 316 4.51 22.97 -8.97
CA ASN A 316 5.17 24.23 -8.67
C ASN A 316 5.99 24.17 -7.38
N ASP A 317 5.43 23.55 -6.36
CA ASP A 317 6.11 23.35 -5.08
C ASP A 317 7.33 22.43 -5.22
N MET A 318 7.19 21.31 -5.94
CA MET A 318 8.31 20.41 -6.27
C MET A 318 9.43 21.16 -7.00
N ILE A 319 9.11 21.96 -8.03
CA ILE A 319 10.08 22.76 -8.82
C ILE A 319 10.76 23.81 -7.94
N LYS A 320 9.99 24.50 -7.08
CA LYS A 320 10.52 25.50 -6.15
C LYS A 320 11.52 24.87 -5.18
N LYS A 321 11.14 23.75 -4.56
CA LYS A 321 11.96 23.00 -3.61
C LYS A 321 13.21 22.39 -4.24
N THR A 322 13.13 21.91 -5.49
CA THR A 322 14.32 21.46 -6.24
C THR A 322 15.34 22.58 -6.47
N ARG A 323 14.87 23.82 -6.74
CA ARG A 323 15.74 24.98 -6.99
C ARG A 323 16.40 25.50 -5.72
N ASN A 324 15.65 25.54 -4.62
CA ASN A 324 16.14 26.04 -3.35
C ASN A 324 16.95 25.00 -2.56
N ARG A 325 16.85 23.71 -2.94
CA ARG A 325 17.36 22.57 -2.16
C ARG A 325 16.79 22.53 -0.74
N GLU A 326 15.52 22.87 -0.62
CA GLU A 326 14.75 22.83 0.63
C GLU A 326 13.68 21.75 0.49
N SER A 327 13.57 20.87 1.48
CA SER A 327 12.60 19.78 1.63
C SER A 327 12.56 18.86 0.41
N LEU A 328 13.72 18.60 -0.18
CA LEU A 328 13.90 17.75 -1.36
C LEU A 328 15.11 16.84 -1.22
N PHE A 329 14.87 15.54 -1.30
CA PHE A 329 15.89 14.53 -1.11
C PHE A 329 16.10 13.73 -2.40
N LEU A 330 17.32 13.70 -2.91
CA LEU A 330 17.72 12.73 -3.94
C LEU A 330 18.42 11.58 -3.23
N LEU A 331 17.63 10.65 -2.70
CA LEU A 331 18.10 9.66 -1.74
C LEU A 331 18.77 8.46 -2.43
N ASN A 332 20.03 8.22 -2.07
CA ASN A 332 20.72 6.96 -2.23
C ASN A 332 21.00 6.31 -0.85
N PRO A 333 20.16 5.35 -0.43
CA PRO A 333 20.23 4.79 0.92
C PRO A 333 21.48 3.91 1.18
N LEU A 334 22.30 3.66 0.16
CA LEU A 334 23.57 2.92 0.29
C LEU A 334 24.78 3.82 0.55
N THR A 335 24.67 5.12 0.25
CA THR A 335 25.82 6.05 0.31
C THR A 335 25.57 7.27 1.18
N ASP A 336 24.30 7.64 1.37
CA ASP A 336 23.94 8.86 2.06
C ASP A 336 23.94 8.67 3.58
N SER A 337 23.95 9.78 4.33
CA SER A 337 23.73 9.78 5.79
C SER A 337 22.27 10.16 6.09
N PRO A 338 21.61 9.49 7.06
CA PRO A 338 20.25 9.87 7.46
C PRO A 338 20.19 11.21 8.22
N GLU A 339 21.32 11.72 8.72
CA GLU A 339 21.39 12.92 9.56
C GLU A 339 20.76 14.16 8.92
N ASP A 340 21.22 14.54 7.72
CA ASP A 340 20.73 15.73 7.02
C ASP A 340 19.24 15.62 6.70
N PHE A 341 18.79 14.42 6.32
CA PHE A 341 17.37 14.15 6.04
C PHE A 341 16.54 14.35 7.30
N VAL A 342 16.93 13.71 8.41
CA VAL A 342 16.18 13.80 9.67
C VAL A 342 16.19 15.23 10.21
N GLN A 343 17.30 15.96 10.10
CA GLN A 343 17.37 17.35 10.53
C GLN A 343 16.38 18.22 9.75
N GLU A 344 16.35 18.09 8.42
CA GLU A 344 15.41 18.84 7.59
C GLU A 344 13.95 18.46 7.87
N LEU A 345 13.66 17.18 8.16
CA LEU A 345 12.34 16.77 8.62
C LEU A 345 11.97 17.39 9.95
N LEU A 346 12.91 17.57 10.88
CA LEU A 346 12.64 18.21 12.18
C LEU A 346 12.31 19.70 12.01
N ASP A 347 13.01 20.39 11.10
CA ASP A 347 12.82 21.83 10.83
C ASP A 347 11.56 22.14 10.01
N GLN A 348 11.00 21.13 9.33
CA GLN A 348 9.80 21.27 8.53
C GLN A 348 8.55 21.64 9.36
N GLU A 349 7.70 22.51 8.82
CA GLU A 349 6.42 22.88 9.44
C GLU A 349 5.43 21.71 9.42
N PRO A 350 4.88 21.25 10.56
CA PRO A 350 3.95 20.13 10.57
C PRO A 350 2.50 20.56 10.32
N ILE A 351 1.69 19.64 9.80
CA ILE A 351 0.24 19.76 9.76
C ILE A 351 -0.29 19.60 11.18
N LYS A 352 -0.73 20.69 11.79
CA LYS A 352 -1.46 20.71 13.07
C LYS A 352 -2.92 20.34 12.86
N TYR A 353 -3.52 19.72 13.89
CA TYR A 353 -4.92 19.26 13.90
C TYR A 353 -5.25 18.33 12.72
N PRO A 354 -4.64 17.14 12.65
CA PRO A 354 -4.77 16.25 11.49
C PRO A 354 -6.22 15.77 11.25
N ASP A 355 -7.04 15.71 12.29
CA ASP A 355 -8.47 15.37 12.24
C ASP A 355 -9.27 16.26 11.28
N SER A 356 -8.87 17.53 11.16
CA SER A 356 -9.49 18.51 10.26
C SER A 356 -8.78 18.64 8.91
N ALA A 357 -7.58 18.09 8.76
CA ALA A 357 -6.72 18.31 7.60
C ALA A 357 -6.78 17.16 6.58
N PHE A 358 -7.03 15.94 7.04
CA PHE A 358 -7.02 14.73 6.21
C PHE A 358 -8.45 14.27 5.88
N SER A 359 -8.65 13.80 4.64
CA SER A 359 -9.92 13.21 4.20
C SER A 359 -9.76 11.78 3.68
N ILE A 360 -10.85 11.03 3.72
CA ILE A 360 -10.91 9.67 3.18
C ILE A 360 -10.86 9.77 1.64
N ALA A 361 -9.73 9.38 1.07
CA ALA A 361 -9.48 9.25 -0.36
C ALA A 361 -9.75 7.81 -0.85
N ILE A 362 -10.96 7.52 -1.34
CA ILE A 362 -11.28 6.21 -1.93
C ILE A 362 -10.93 6.22 -3.42
N GLY A 363 -10.11 5.27 -3.86
CA GLY A 363 -9.68 5.12 -5.25
C GLY A 363 -10.82 4.86 -6.23
N LYS A 364 -10.62 5.20 -7.50
CA LYS A 364 -11.67 5.06 -8.55
C LYS A 364 -12.16 3.61 -8.72
N GLU A 365 -11.24 2.65 -8.69
CA GLU A 365 -11.57 1.22 -8.83
C GLU A 365 -12.41 0.75 -7.63
N THR A 366 -12.01 1.10 -6.42
CA THR A 366 -12.75 0.82 -5.18
C THR A 366 -14.16 1.40 -5.20
N ARG A 367 -14.34 2.64 -5.67
CA ARG A 367 -15.69 3.24 -5.84
C ARG A 367 -16.54 2.43 -6.82
N ALA A 368 -15.97 1.98 -7.92
CA ALA A 368 -16.68 1.13 -8.88
C ALA A 368 -17.04 -0.24 -8.28
N THR A 369 -16.20 -0.80 -7.42
CA THR A 369 -16.51 -2.03 -6.67
C THR A 369 -17.63 -1.82 -5.66
N ILE A 370 -17.60 -0.74 -4.87
CA ILE A 370 -18.67 -0.40 -3.92
C ILE A 370 -20.02 -0.21 -4.63
N GLN A 371 -20.03 0.35 -5.85
CA GLN A 371 -21.27 0.49 -6.64
C GLN A 371 -21.84 -0.84 -7.18
N LYS A 372 -21.02 -1.88 -7.24
CA LYS A 372 -21.44 -3.23 -7.67
C LYS A 372 -21.92 -4.10 -6.52
N GLN A 373 -21.53 -3.77 -5.29
CA GLN A 373 -21.98 -4.39 -4.05
C GLN A 373 -23.43 -3.98 -3.77
#